data_AF-A0A392T0L7-F1
#
_entry.id   AF-A0A392T0L7-F1
#
_cell.length_a   1.000
_cell.length_b   1.000
_cell.length_c   1.000
_cell.angle_alpha   90.00
_cell.angle_beta   90.00
_cell.angle_gamma   90.00
#
_symmetry.space_group_name_H-M   'P 1'
#
loop_
_entity.id
_entity.type
_entity.pdbx_description
1 polymer ?
#
loop_
_entity_poly.entity_id
_entity_poly.type
_entity_poly.pdbx_seq_one_letter_code
_entity_poly.pdbx_strand_id
1 'polypeptide(L)' 'MKRKYQGSTKVKRAQLQALRREFEILAMGEGETVNEYFARTLAIANRMTAHGERMEQVVVVEKILRSM' A
#
# COMPACT_ATOMS: atom_id res chain seq x y z
N MET A 1 -11.95 -9.98 28.97
CA MET A 1 -11.76 -10.36 27.55
C MET A 1 -11.19 -9.24 26.63
N LYS A 2 -10.95 -7.99 27.09
CA LYS A 2 -10.57 -6.85 26.21
C LYS A 2 -9.10 -6.77 25.76
N ARG A 3 -8.14 -7.42 26.44
CA ARG A 3 -6.70 -7.27 26.17
C ARG A 3 -6.21 -7.97 24.88
N LYS A 4 -6.77 -9.14 24.54
CA LYS A 4 -6.34 -9.90 23.33
C LYS A 4 -6.67 -9.17 22.03
N TYR A 5 -7.85 -8.54 21.95
CA TYR A 5 -8.29 -7.81 20.75
C TYR A 5 -7.55 -6.49 20.52
N GLN A 6 -7.13 -5.79 21.58
CA GLN A 6 -6.33 -4.56 21.45
C GLN A 6 -4.97 -4.82 20.77
N GLY A 7 -4.35 -5.98 21.01
CA GLY A 7 -3.12 -6.39 20.32
C GLY A 7 -3.36 -6.55 18.82
N SER A 8 -4.44 -7.22 18.42
CA SER A 8 -4.83 -7.37 17.01
C SER A 8 -5.07 -6.02 16.33
N THR A 9 -5.75 -5.08 16.99
CA THR A 9 -5.97 -3.73 16.44
C THR A 9 -4.68 -2.93 16.30
N LYS A 10 -3.78 -2.99 17.28
CA LYS A 10 -2.46 -2.32 17.21
C LYS A 10 -1.59 -2.90 16.09
N VAL A 11 -1.58 -4.23 15.93
CA VAL A 11 -0.84 -4.91 14.87
C VAL A 11 -1.39 -4.53 13.49
N LYS A 12 -2.72 -4.55 13.30
CA LYS A 12 -3.35 -4.10 12.03
C LYS A 12 -2.98 -2.66 11.68
N ARG A 13 -2.97 -1.75 12.66
CA ARG A 13 -2.56 -0.36 12.44
C ARG A 13 -1.08 -0.24 12.06
N ALA A 14 -0.19 -0.99 12.72
CA ALA A 14 1.23 -1.00 12.39
C ALA A 14 1.49 -1.53 10.97
N GLN A 15 0.79 -2.61 10.58
CA GLN A 15 0.85 -3.15 9.22
C GLN A 15 0.37 -2.14 8.17
N LEU A 16 -0.76 -1.46 8.43
CA LEU A 16 -1.26 -0.43 7.53
C LEU A 16 -0.26 0.73 7.38
N GLN A 17 0.36 1.17 8.47
CA GLN A 17 1.36 2.22 8.44
C GLN A 17 2.62 1.81 7.66
N ALA A 18 3.06 0.55 7.79
CA ALA A 18 4.16 0.03 6.98
C ALA A 18 3.83 0.05 5.47
N LEU A 19 2.60 -0.35 5.10
CA LEU A 19 2.15 -0.32 3.71
C LEU A 19 2.04 1.10 3.15
N ARG A 20 1.57 2.06 3.95
CA ARG A 20 1.56 3.49 3.56
C ARG A 20 2.96 3.98 3.27
N ARG A 21 3.91 3.66 4.15
CA ARG A 21 5.32 4.02 3.93
C ARG A 21 5.89 3.38 2.67
N GLU A 22 5.60 2.09 2.44
CA GLU A 22 5.99 1.36 1.23
C GLU A 22 5.43 2.03 -0.02
N PHE A 23 4.14 2.41 0.00
CA PHE A 23 3.47 3.10 -1.10
C PHE A 23 4.05 4.51 -1.35
N GLU A 24 4.32 5.28 -0.29
CA GLU A 24 4.88 6.63 -0.40
C GLU A 24 6.24 6.63 -1.13
N ILE A 25 7.14 5.75 -0.72
CA ILE A 25 8.51 5.67 -1.29
C ILE A 25 8.60 4.84 -2.56
N LEU A 26 7.50 4.20 -2.98
CA LEU A 26 7.47 3.38 -4.18
C LEU A 26 7.82 4.22 -5.41
N ALA A 27 8.85 3.83 -6.16
CA ALA A 27 9.23 4.43 -7.42
C ALA A 27 9.58 3.32 -8.42
N MET A 28 9.48 3.64 -9.70
CA MET A 28 9.88 2.74 -10.76
C MET A 28 11.39 2.52 -10.71
N GLY A 29 11.81 1.26 -10.73
CA GLY A 29 13.22 0.90 -10.74
C GLY A 29 13.86 1.12 -12.11
N GLU A 30 15.18 1.26 -12.14
CA GLU A 30 15.93 1.27 -13.40
C GLU A 30 15.83 -0.11 -14.08
N GLY A 31 15.36 -0.13 -15.34
CA GLY A 31 15.13 -1.36 -16.09
C GLY A 31 13.87 -2.13 -15.71
N GLU A 32 13.09 -1.65 -14.73
CA GLU A 32 11.75 -2.18 -14.47
C GLU A 32 10.82 -1.85 -15.64
N THR A 33 9.98 -2.79 -16.06
CA THR A 33 8.96 -2.52 -17.07
C THR A 33 7.76 -1.82 -16.42
N VAL A 34 7.05 -1.03 -17.23
CA VAL A 34 5.81 -0.37 -16.79
C VAL A 34 4.82 -1.39 -16.19
N ASN A 35 4.65 -2.55 -16.81
CA ASN A 35 3.73 -3.58 -16.31
C ASN A 35 4.14 -4.14 -14.93
N GLU A 36 5.43 -4.36 -14.69
CA GLU A 36 5.94 -4.83 -13.39
C GLU A 36 5.69 -3.78 -12.30
N TYR A 37 5.95 -2.51 -12.63
CA TYR A 37 5.73 -1.40 -11.71
C TYR A 37 4.25 -1.23 -11.36
N PHE A 38 3.36 -1.31 -12.37
CA PHE A 38 1.91 -1.29 -12.18
C PHE A 38 1.45 -2.44 -11.27
N ALA A 39 1.93 -3.66 -11.51
CA ALA A 39 1.57 -4.84 -10.72
C ALA A 39 1.98 -4.69 -9.25
N ARG A 40 3.20 -4.21 -8.97
CA ARG A 40 3.67 -3.91 -7.60
C ARG A 40 2.83 -2.84 -6.92
N THR A 41 2.54 -1.76 -7.62
CA THR A 41 1.73 -0.66 -7.08
C THR A 41 0.32 -1.14 -6.71
N LEU A 42 -0.32 -1.91 -7.59
CA LEU A 42 -1.62 -2.53 -7.32
C LEU A 42 -1.58 -3.52 -6.16
N ALA A 43 -0.51 -4.32 -6.05
CA ALA A 43 -0.36 -5.25 -4.93
C ALA A 43 -0.28 -4.53 -3.58
N ILE A 44 0.39 -3.37 -3.50
CA ILE A 44 0.42 -2.55 -2.28
C ILE A 44 -0.97 -1.95 -2.00
N ALA A 45 -1.62 -1.35 -3.00
CA ALA A 45 -2.95 -0.74 -2.86
C ALA A 45 -4.02 -1.76 -2.43
N ASN A 46 -3.96 -2.98 -2.95
CA ASN A 46 -4.86 -4.08 -2.57
C ASN A 46 -4.62 -4.51 -1.12
N ARG A 47 -3.36 -4.60 -0.67
CA ARG A 47 -3.02 -4.86 0.73
C ARG A 47 -3.56 -3.76 1.66
N MET A 48 -3.38 -2.49 1.30
CA MET A 48 -3.93 -1.36 2.07
C MET A 48 -5.46 -1.43 2.19
N THR A 49 -6.13 -1.75 1.07
CA THR A 49 -7.58 -1.98 1.05
C THR A 49 -8.02 -3.12 1.95
N ALA A 50 -7.29 -4.24 1.94
CA ALA A 50 -7.55 -5.38 2.84
C ALA A 50 -7.37 -5.02 4.32
N HIS A 51 -6.52 -4.04 4.63
CA HIS A 51 -6.34 -3.49 5.98
C HIS A 51 -7.33 -2.38 6.34
N GLY A 52 -8.31 -2.09 5.48
CA GLY A 52 -9.43 -1.18 5.75
C GLY A 52 -9.21 0.25 5.30
N GLU A 53 -8.15 0.53 4.54
CA GLU A 53 -7.94 1.84 3.91
C GLU A 53 -8.71 1.94 2.59
N ARG A 54 -9.35 3.09 2.35
CA ARG A 54 -10.02 3.33 1.08
C ARG A 54 -9.01 3.83 0.06
N MET A 55 -8.57 2.95 -0.84
CA MET A 55 -7.72 3.31 -1.97
C MET A 55 -8.58 3.67 -3.18
N GLU A 56 -8.70 4.97 -3.46
CA GLU A 56 -9.38 5.42 -4.68
C GLU A 56 -8.50 5.16 -5.90
N GLN A 57 -9.12 4.78 -7.02
CA GLN A 57 -8.37 4.48 -8.25
C GLN A 57 -7.53 5.68 -8.71
N VAL A 58 -8.05 6.90 -8.54
CA VAL A 58 -7.32 8.13 -8.87
C VAL A 58 -6.01 8.25 -8.10
N VAL A 59 -5.98 7.88 -6.82
CA VAL A 59 -4.75 7.91 -5.99
C VAL A 59 -3.71 6.93 -6.51
N VAL A 60 -4.14 5.75 -6.93
CA VAL A 60 -3.25 4.72 -7.49
C VAL A 60 -2.70 5.18 -8.84
N VAL A 61 -3.55 5.70 -9.72
CA VAL A 61 -3.13 6.21 -11.04
C VAL A 61 -2.19 7.39 -10.90
N GLU A 62 -2.50 8.36 -10.05
CA GLU A 62 -1.61 9.49 -9.78
C GLU A 62 -0.26 9.05 -9.21
N LYS A 63 -0.25 8.06 -8.31
CA LYS A 63 1.00 7.53 -7.76
C LYS A 63 1.89 6.96 -8.87
N ILE A 64 1.29 6.19 -9.78
CA ILE A 64 2.01 5.58 -10.89
C ILE A 64 2.61 6.69 -11.77
N LEU A 65 1.79 7.64 -12.22
CA LEU A 65 2.23 8.70 -13.13
C LEU A 65 3.30 9.62 -12.52
N ARG A 66 3.30 9.85 -11.20
CA ARG A 66 4.28 10.71 -10.51
C ARG A 66 5.62 10.04 -10.25
N SER A 67 5.69 8.71 -10.30
CA SER A 67 6.84 7.94 -9.81
C SER A 67 7.43 7.00 -10.87
N MET A 68 6.92 7.09 -12.10
CA MET A 68 7.55 6.58 -13.32
C MET A 68 8.76 7.42 -13.73
#